data_AF-A0A831X4G2-F1
#
_entry.id   AF-A0A831X4G2-F1
#
_cell.length_a   1.000
_cell.length_b   1.000
_cell.length_c   1.000
_cell.angle_alpha   90.00
_cell.angle_beta   90.00
_cell.angle_gamma   90.00
#
_symmetry.space_group_name_H-M   'P 1'
#
loop_
_entity.id
_entity.type
_entity.pdbx_description
1 polymer ?
#
loop_
_entity_poly.entity_id
_entity_poly.type
_entity_poly.pdbx_seq_one_letter_code
_entity_poly.pdbx_strand_id
1 'polypeptide(L)'
;MKNDVRGSITLEATIVIPFFLTLIIGLVVLVRIALVQIVIQNATDEAVKQLSAVLYPLEPSIQQAVSTKDEWLNSLLAWIPESIRLTIEGLLVDQLNESSSQPAMNSLFKPIYWHYIERSSKGRLIEYDQLHIEYVSIPYFNNEESMFGIEVRYEFMLSLPFYQRTIVIRKRAYERVWYGA
;
A
#
# COMPACT_ATOMS: atom_id res chain seq x y z
N MET A 1 -16.71 -17.84 -64.12
CA MET A 1 -15.89 -17.73 -62.89
C MET A 1 -16.83 -17.99 -61.71
N LYS A 2 -16.68 -19.13 -61.05
CA LYS A 2 -17.58 -19.59 -59.98
C LYS A 2 -16.94 -19.17 -58.65
N ASN A 3 -17.58 -18.25 -57.95
CA ASN A 3 -17.00 -17.51 -56.83
C ASN A 3 -16.74 -18.41 -55.60
N ASP A 4 -15.53 -18.29 -55.05
CA ASP A 4 -14.96 -19.03 -53.92
C ASP A 4 -15.55 -18.63 -52.54
N VAL A 5 -16.87 -18.62 -52.40
CA VAL A 5 -17.56 -18.19 -51.16
C VAL A 5 -17.37 -19.19 -50.00
N ARG A 6 -16.96 -20.43 -50.28
CA ARG A 6 -16.86 -21.51 -49.27
C ARG A 6 -15.68 -21.35 -48.28
N GLY A 7 -14.67 -20.55 -48.59
CA GLY A 7 -13.54 -20.28 -47.69
C GLY A 7 -13.75 -19.10 -46.73
N SER A 8 -14.65 -18.17 -47.05
CA SER A 8 -14.84 -16.90 -46.32
C SER A 8 -15.27 -17.13 -44.86
N ILE A 9 -16.19 -18.06 -44.63
CA ILE A 9 -16.73 -18.37 -43.29
C ILE A 9 -15.63 -18.83 -42.33
N THR A 10 -14.65 -19.59 -42.84
CA THR A 10 -13.51 -20.06 -42.03
C THR A 10 -12.57 -18.91 -41.69
N LEU A 11 -12.35 -18.01 -42.64
CA LEU A 11 -11.50 -16.83 -42.45
C LEU A 11 -12.10 -15.84 -41.45
N GLU A 12 -13.42 -15.59 -41.55
CA GLU A 12 -14.16 -14.75 -40.62
C GLU A 12 -14.13 -15.33 -39.20
N ALA A 13 -14.40 -16.64 -39.04
CA ALA A 13 -14.35 -17.31 -37.74
C ALA A 13 -12.93 -17.26 -37.11
N THR A 14 -11.89 -17.34 -37.94
CA THR A 14 -10.49 -17.29 -37.49
C THR A 14 -10.12 -15.92 -36.91
N ILE A 15 -10.78 -14.84 -37.31
CA ILE A 15 -10.57 -13.49 -36.76
C ILE A 15 -11.46 -13.24 -35.54
N VAL A 16 -12.69 -13.76 -35.54
CA VAL A 16 -13.65 -13.57 -34.43
C VAL A 16 -13.16 -14.21 -33.13
N ILE A 17 -12.63 -15.44 -33.18
CA ILE A 17 -12.17 -16.18 -32.00
C ILE A 17 -11.06 -15.43 -31.21
N PRO A 18 -9.91 -15.04 -31.82
CA PRO A 18 -8.84 -14.35 -31.10
C PRO A 18 -9.25 -12.96 -30.58
N PHE A 19 -10.13 -12.27 -31.30
CA PHE A 19 -10.69 -11.00 -30.82
C PHE A 19 -11.55 -11.20 -29.57
N PHE A 20 -12.44 -12.20 -29.59
CA PHE A 20 -13.28 -12.53 -28.45
C PHE A 20 -12.46 -12.98 -27.22
N LEU A 21 -11.39 -13.77 -27.44
CA LEU A 21 -10.45 -14.14 -26.37
C LEU A 21 -9.74 -12.92 -25.79
N THR A 22 -9.31 -11.98 -26.63
CA THR A 22 -8.68 -10.73 -26.16
C THR A 22 -9.64 -9.93 -25.28
N LEU A 23 -10.92 -9.89 -25.64
CA LEU A 23 -11.97 -9.24 -24.84
C LEU A 23 -12.16 -9.92 -23.47
N ILE A 24 -12.24 -11.25 -23.43
CA ILE A 24 -12.36 -11.99 -22.16
C ILE A 24 -11.12 -11.79 -21.28
N ILE A 25 -9.92 -11.89 -21.86
CA ILE A 25 -8.66 -11.66 -21.14
C ILE A 25 -8.62 -10.23 -20.60
N GLY A 26 -9.03 -9.25 -21.40
CA GLY A 26 -9.13 -7.85 -20.98
C GLY A 26 -10.09 -7.68 -19.80
N LEU A 27 -11.26 -8.32 -19.84
CA LEU A 27 -12.22 -8.28 -18.74
C LEU A 27 -11.64 -8.91 -17.46
N VAL A 28 -11.01 -10.08 -17.57
CA VAL A 28 -10.36 -10.75 -16.41
C VAL A 28 -9.27 -9.87 -15.81
N VAL A 29 -8.48 -9.19 -16.65
CA VAL A 29 -7.46 -8.23 -16.23
C VAL A 29 -8.07 -7.06 -15.47
N LEU A 30 -9.14 -6.45 -16.00
CA LEU A 30 -9.80 -5.32 -15.33
C LEU A 30 -10.34 -5.72 -13.96
N VAL A 31 -10.97 -6.90 -13.87
CA VAL A 31 -11.44 -7.45 -12.59
C VAL A 31 -10.27 -7.68 -11.63
N ARG A 32 -9.15 -8.25 -12.09
CA ARG A 32 -7.96 -8.46 -11.25
C ARG A 32 -7.40 -7.15 -10.69
N ILE A 33 -7.24 -6.13 -11.54
CA ILE A 33 -6.75 -4.81 -11.10
C ILE A 33 -7.71 -4.20 -10.07
N ALA A 34 -9.02 -4.26 -10.31
CA ALA A 34 -10.02 -3.73 -9.39
C ALA A 34 -9.96 -4.44 -8.01
N LEU A 35 -9.82 -5.77 -7.99
CA LEU A 35 -9.67 -6.51 -6.74
C LEU A 35 -8.40 -6.09 -5.97
N VAL A 36 -7.27 -5.95 -6.66
CA VAL A 36 -6.02 -5.49 -6.06
C VAL A 36 -6.19 -4.08 -5.45
N GLN A 37 -6.82 -3.16 -6.19
CA GLN A 37 -7.08 -1.81 -5.70
C GLN A 37 -7.93 -1.78 -4.42
N ILE A 38 -8.97 -2.62 -4.34
CA ILE A 38 -9.84 -2.72 -3.16
C ILE A 38 -9.07 -3.29 -1.97
N VAL A 39 -8.29 -4.35 -2.17
CA VAL A 39 -7.52 -4.98 -1.08
C VAL A 39 -6.49 -4.00 -0.52
N ILE A 40 -5.74 -3.31 -1.37
CA ILE A 40 -4.73 -2.34 -0.92
C ILE A 40 -5.41 -1.21 -0.17
N GLN A 41 -6.47 -0.62 -0.73
CA GLN A 41 -7.19 0.50 -0.09
C GLN A 41 -7.72 0.10 1.29
N ASN A 42 -8.40 -1.04 1.40
CA ASN A 42 -8.94 -1.49 2.68
C ASN A 42 -7.83 -1.75 3.70
N ALA A 43 -6.70 -2.33 3.27
CA ALA A 43 -5.54 -2.50 4.13
C ALA A 43 -4.94 -1.16 4.56
N THR A 44 -4.93 -0.15 3.68
CA THR A 44 -4.55 1.24 4.03
C THR A 44 -5.43 1.79 5.13
N ASP A 45 -6.74 1.74 4.93
CA ASP A 45 -7.71 2.37 5.82
C ASP A 45 -7.68 1.71 7.21
N GLU A 46 -7.62 0.38 7.27
CA GLU A 46 -7.54 -0.35 8.54
C GLU A 46 -6.19 -0.16 9.26
N ALA A 47 -5.07 -0.15 8.53
CA ALA A 47 -3.75 0.08 9.13
C ALA A 47 -3.65 1.51 9.70
N VAL A 48 -4.15 2.51 8.99
CA VAL A 48 -4.14 3.90 9.46
C VAL A 48 -5.03 4.07 10.69
N LYS A 49 -6.21 3.43 10.74
CA LYS A 49 -7.07 3.42 11.94
C LYS A 49 -6.43 2.77 13.15
N GLN A 50 -5.77 1.62 12.97
CA GLN A 50 -5.09 0.95 14.07
C GLN A 50 -3.91 1.78 14.58
N LEU A 51 -3.13 2.35 13.67
CA LEU A 51 -1.97 3.17 14.02
C LEU A 51 -2.36 4.49 14.67
N SER A 52 -3.42 5.15 14.19
CA SER A 52 -3.94 6.36 14.84
C SER A 52 -4.46 6.08 16.25
N ALA A 53 -5.10 4.92 16.47
CA ALA A 53 -5.54 4.49 17.80
C ALA A 53 -4.37 4.19 18.74
N VAL A 54 -3.26 3.63 18.24
CA VAL A 54 -2.04 3.39 19.03
C VAL A 54 -1.31 4.70 19.37
N LEU A 55 -1.41 5.72 18.53
CA LEU A 55 -0.80 7.03 18.78
C LEU A 55 -1.49 7.82 19.90
N TYR A 56 -2.76 7.52 20.22
CA TYR A 56 -3.53 8.21 21.27
C TYR A 56 -2.82 8.27 22.64
N PRO A 57 -2.44 7.14 23.28
CA PRO A 57 -1.83 7.15 24.61
C PRO A 57 -0.47 7.86 24.68
N LEU A 58 0.12 8.20 23.54
CA LEU A 58 1.42 8.86 23.46
C LEU A 58 1.31 10.39 23.51
N GLU A 59 0.11 10.95 23.30
CA GLU A 59 -0.14 12.40 23.30
C GLU A 59 0.45 13.15 24.52
N PRO A 60 0.19 12.77 25.79
CA PRO A 60 0.68 13.54 26.93
C PRO A 60 2.20 13.49 27.08
N SER A 61 2.83 12.35 26.73
CA SER A 61 4.29 12.17 26.76
C SER A 61 4.97 12.91 25.60
N ILE A 62 4.29 12.99 24.46
CA ILE A 62 4.75 13.70 23.28
C ILE A 62 4.62 15.21 23.47
N GLN A 63 3.53 15.72 24.05
CA GLN A 63 3.39 17.15 24.36
C GLN A 63 4.49 17.68 25.29
N GLN A 64 4.93 16.87 26.27
CA GLN A 64 6.07 17.22 27.12
C GLN A 64 7.42 17.16 26.40
N ALA A 65 7.56 16.29 25.39
CA ALA A 65 8.78 16.12 24.59
C ALA A 65 8.85 17.03 23.35
N VAL A 66 7.75 17.69 22.96
CA VAL A 66 7.69 18.47 21.73
C VAL A 66 8.02 19.93 21.99
N SER A 67 9.34 20.17 22.03
CA SER A 67 9.91 21.38 21.45
C SER A 67 11.01 21.09 20.41
N THR A 68 11.45 19.83 20.23
CA THR A 68 12.43 19.42 19.21
C THR A 68 12.17 17.99 18.70
N LYS A 69 12.37 17.75 17.39
CA LYS A 69 12.12 16.47 16.67
C LYS A 69 12.85 15.26 17.30
N ASP A 70 14.01 15.50 17.93
CA ASP A 70 14.87 14.47 18.52
C ASP A 70 14.36 13.97 19.89
N GLU A 71 13.76 14.85 20.71
CA GLU A 71 13.18 14.48 22.01
C GLU A 71 11.90 13.65 21.85
N TRP A 72 11.11 13.95 20.82
CA TRP A 72 9.96 13.16 20.41
C TRP A 72 10.35 11.74 19.96
N LEU A 73 11.42 11.59 19.19
CA LEU A 73 11.91 10.27 18.77
C LEU A 73 12.31 9.43 19.98
N ASN A 74 13.02 10.02 20.94
CA ASN A 74 13.44 9.33 22.15
C ASN A 74 12.26 8.91 23.05
N SER A 75 11.18 9.71 23.11
CA SER A 75 9.98 9.35 23.88
C SER A 75 9.17 8.24 23.21
N LEU A 76 9.11 8.21 21.87
CA LEU A 76 8.55 7.09 21.13
C LEU A 76 9.34 5.79 21.38
N LEU A 77 10.67 5.83 21.28
CA LEU A 77 11.53 4.66 21.47
C LEU A 77 11.41 4.04 22.87
N ALA A 78 11.14 4.83 23.90
CA ALA A 78 11.03 4.37 25.28
C ALA A 78 9.85 3.41 25.51
N TRP A 79 8.78 3.55 24.74
CA TRP A 79 7.54 2.76 24.89
C TRP A 79 7.39 1.64 23.87
N ILE A 80 8.32 1.56 22.92
CA ILE A 80 8.34 0.52 21.89
C ILE A 80 8.98 -0.76 22.47
N PRO A 81 8.35 -1.94 22.31
CA PRO A 81 8.93 -3.22 22.72
C PRO A 81 10.33 -3.42 22.14
N GLU A 82 11.23 -4.04 22.90
CA GLU A 82 12.66 -4.21 22.54
C GLU A 82 12.87 -4.80 21.13
N SER A 83 11.99 -5.72 20.72
CA SER A 83 12.01 -6.32 19.38
C SER A 83 11.88 -5.31 18.24
N ILE A 84 11.14 -4.23 18.48
CA ILE A 84 10.90 -3.15 17.50
C ILE A 84 11.93 -2.03 17.71
N ARG A 85 12.39 -1.81 18.95
CA ARG A 85 13.43 -0.81 19.28
C ARG A 85 14.74 -1.07 18.55
N LEU A 86 15.25 -2.30 18.52
CA LEU A 86 16.46 -2.66 17.76
C LEU A 86 16.31 -2.42 16.24
N THR A 87 15.08 -2.52 15.72
CA THR A 87 14.78 -2.25 14.32
C THR A 87 14.74 -0.75 14.06
N ILE A 88 14.11 0.04 14.93
CA ILE A 88 14.03 1.50 14.79
C ILE A 88 15.39 2.17 15.08
N GLU A 89 16.10 1.78 16.14
CA GLU A 89 17.42 2.33 16.47
C GLU A 89 18.44 2.06 15.36
N GLY A 90 18.43 0.86 14.76
CA GLY A 90 19.24 0.55 13.58
C GLY A 90 18.85 1.36 12.33
N LEU A 91 17.62 1.86 12.25
CA LEU A 91 17.11 2.72 11.17
C LEU A 91 17.31 4.22 11.43
N LEU A 92 17.37 4.65 12.71
CA LEU A 92 17.53 6.03 13.13
C LEU A 92 18.98 6.53 13.05
N VAL A 93 19.96 5.63 13.06
CA VAL A 93 21.38 5.98 12.93
C VAL A 93 21.73 6.59 11.56
N ASP A 94 20.88 6.44 10.52
CA ASP A 94 21.25 6.86 9.15
C ASP A 94 20.31 7.84 8.41
N GLN A 95 18.98 7.92 8.61
CA GLN A 95 18.12 8.56 7.58
C GLN A 95 16.78 9.18 8.05
N LEU A 96 16.83 10.26 8.84
CA LEU A 96 15.71 11.22 8.97
C LEU A 96 15.94 12.54 8.21
N ASN A 97 16.76 12.49 7.15
CA ASN A 97 16.78 13.50 6.09
C ASN A 97 16.01 12.94 4.88
N GLU A 98 15.26 13.82 4.21
CA GLU A 98 14.09 13.57 3.35
C GLU A 98 14.26 12.67 2.11
N SER A 99 15.34 11.90 1.97
CA SER A 99 15.70 11.25 0.70
C SER A 99 15.94 9.73 0.72
N SER A 100 16.07 9.06 1.87
CA SER A 100 16.24 7.58 1.88
C SER A 100 15.37 6.82 2.88
N SER A 101 14.21 7.36 3.25
CA SER A 101 13.34 6.79 4.29
C SER A 101 12.50 5.58 3.87
N GLN A 102 12.51 5.17 2.59
CA GLN A 102 11.65 4.06 2.11
C GLN A 102 11.97 2.68 2.72
N PRO A 103 13.24 2.23 2.85
CA PRO A 103 13.55 0.92 3.46
C PRO A 103 13.17 0.86 4.95
N ALA A 104 13.34 1.98 5.66
CA ALA A 104 12.92 2.14 7.05
C ALA A 104 11.40 2.07 7.18
N MET A 105 10.68 2.86 6.38
CA MET A 105 9.22 2.90 6.39
C MET A 105 8.61 1.55 6.02
N ASN A 106 9.20 0.87 5.03
CA ASN A 106 8.84 -0.49 4.66
C ASN A 106 9.00 -1.44 5.85
N SER A 107 10.16 -1.46 6.49
CA SER A 107 10.43 -2.43 7.56
C SER A 107 9.49 -2.24 8.76
N LEU A 108 9.14 -1.00 9.10
CA LEU A 108 8.30 -0.67 10.25
C LEU A 108 6.81 -0.94 10.01
N PHE A 109 6.29 -0.47 8.88
CA PHE A 109 4.84 -0.43 8.67
C PHE A 109 4.33 -1.57 7.78
N LYS A 110 5.19 -2.19 6.95
CA LYS A 110 4.80 -3.27 6.02
C LYS A 110 4.28 -4.52 6.74
N PRO A 111 4.81 -4.96 7.91
CA PRO A 111 4.23 -6.10 8.63
C PRO A 111 2.78 -5.87 9.07
N ILE A 112 2.48 -4.67 9.57
CA ILE A 112 1.13 -4.28 9.99
C ILE A 112 0.20 -4.28 8.77
N TYR A 113 0.66 -3.69 7.69
CA TYR A 113 -0.08 -3.64 6.43
C TYR A 113 -0.36 -5.03 5.83
N TRP A 114 0.65 -5.89 5.88
CA TRP A 114 0.58 -7.25 5.37
C TRP A 114 -0.45 -8.09 6.13
N HIS A 115 -0.55 -7.92 7.45
CA HIS A 115 -1.56 -8.58 8.26
C HIS A 115 -2.99 -8.34 7.72
N TYR A 116 -3.31 -7.10 7.32
CA TYR A 116 -4.61 -6.76 6.74
C TYR A 116 -4.79 -7.30 5.32
N ILE A 117 -3.73 -7.33 4.51
CA ILE A 117 -3.74 -7.91 3.17
C ILE A 117 -3.99 -9.43 3.22
N GLU A 118 -3.33 -10.14 4.13
CA GLU A 118 -3.54 -11.59 4.32
C GLU A 118 -4.99 -11.89 4.70
N ARG A 119 -5.56 -11.08 5.59
CA ARG A 119 -6.96 -11.23 6.02
C ARG A 119 -7.96 -11.00 4.89
N SER A 120 -7.69 -10.01 4.03
CA SER A 120 -8.59 -9.62 2.92
C SER A 120 -8.47 -10.52 1.69
N SER A 121 -7.25 -10.94 1.34
CA SER A 121 -6.96 -11.65 0.07
C SER A 121 -6.53 -13.11 0.21
N LYS A 122 -6.34 -13.61 1.44
CA LYS A 122 -5.70 -14.91 1.73
C LYS A 122 -4.33 -15.07 1.05
N GLY A 123 -3.61 -13.97 0.83
CA GLY A 123 -2.26 -13.96 0.22
C GLY A 123 -2.21 -14.39 -1.26
N ARG A 124 -3.35 -14.42 -1.98
CA ARG A 124 -3.39 -14.91 -3.38
C ARG A 124 -3.42 -13.81 -4.44
N LEU A 125 -3.67 -12.56 -4.03
CA LEU A 125 -3.88 -11.43 -4.95
C LEU A 125 -2.74 -10.41 -4.93
N ILE A 126 -1.95 -10.39 -3.87
CA ILE A 126 -0.90 -9.40 -3.63
C ILE A 126 0.36 -10.14 -3.21
N GLU A 127 1.48 -9.76 -3.79
CA GLU A 127 2.81 -10.25 -3.42
C GLU A 127 3.46 -9.30 -2.41
N TYR A 128 4.10 -9.87 -1.38
CA TYR A 128 4.75 -9.09 -0.33
C TYR A 128 5.82 -8.15 -0.90
N ASP A 129 6.65 -8.64 -1.82
CA ASP A 129 7.82 -7.91 -2.31
C ASP A 129 7.47 -6.71 -3.20
N GLN A 130 6.31 -6.75 -3.85
CA GLN A 130 5.80 -5.67 -4.72
C GLN A 130 5.11 -4.52 -3.95
N LEU A 131 4.99 -4.66 -2.62
CA LEU A 131 4.38 -3.67 -1.74
C LEU A 131 5.43 -2.75 -1.11
N HIS A 132 5.25 -1.45 -1.27
CA HIS A 132 6.16 -0.42 -0.76
C HIS A 132 5.38 0.71 -0.09
N ILE A 133 5.84 1.15 1.07
CA ILE A 133 5.32 2.27 1.83
C ILE A 133 6.16 3.48 1.45
N GLU A 134 5.57 4.37 0.67
CA GLU A 134 6.28 5.53 0.10
C GLU A 134 6.31 6.70 1.09
N TYR A 135 5.26 6.87 1.90
CA TYR A 135 5.15 8.01 2.80
C TYR A 135 4.29 7.71 4.03
N VAL A 136 4.66 8.30 5.17
CA VAL A 136 3.86 8.30 6.40
C VAL A 136 3.78 9.75 6.89
N SER A 137 2.56 10.27 6.94
CA SER A 137 2.22 11.58 7.51
C SER A 137 2.10 11.44 9.01
N ILE A 138 3.02 12.04 9.75
CA ILE A 138 3.00 12.05 11.21
C ILE A 138 2.40 13.38 11.67
N PRO A 139 1.34 13.36 12.50
CA PRO A 139 0.68 14.57 12.96
C PRO A 139 1.56 15.37 13.93
N TYR A 140 1.51 16.70 13.82
CA TYR A 140 1.98 17.58 14.89
C TYR A 140 0.88 17.67 15.95
N PHE A 141 1.18 17.30 17.20
CA PHE A 141 0.20 17.20 18.31
C PHE A 141 -0.17 18.55 18.93
N ASN A 142 -0.28 19.62 18.11
CA ASN A 142 -0.65 20.95 18.59
C ASN A 142 -2.10 21.36 18.26
N ASN A 143 -2.85 20.51 17.55
CA ASN A 143 -4.19 20.80 17.06
C ASN A 143 -5.10 19.57 17.17
N GLU A 144 -6.34 19.77 17.62
CA GLU A 144 -7.38 18.74 17.81
C GLU A 144 -7.83 18.07 16.49
N GLU A 145 -7.39 18.60 15.35
CA GLU A 145 -7.67 18.07 14.01
C GLU A 145 -6.49 17.32 13.37
N SER A 146 -5.42 17.04 14.12
CA SER A 146 -4.23 16.43 13.52
C SER A 146 -4.52 15.03 12.94
N MET A 147 -4.06 14.82 11.69
CA MET A 147 -4.31 13.60 10.93
C MET A 147 -3.03 12.76 10.80
N PHE A 148 -3.17 11.47 11.07
CA PHE A 148 -2.17 10.48 10.70
C PHE A 148 -2.50 9.95 9.30
N GLY A 149 -1.49 9.74 8.45
CA GLY A 149 -1.73 9.26 7.10
C GLY A 149 -0.61 8.35 6.58
N ILE A 150 -0.95 7.45 5.67
CA ILE A 150 0.01 6.56 5.02
C ILE A 150 -0.26 6.54 3.52
N GLU A 151 0.80 6.57 2.73
CA GLU A 151 0.79 6.29 1.31
C GLU A 151 1.54 5.00 1.00
N VAL A 152 0.85 4.11 0.28
CA VAL A 152 1.37 2.82 -0.14
C VAL A 152 1.30 2.69 -1.64
N ARG A 153 2.41 2.21 -2.19
CA ARG A 153 2.61 1.86 -3.58
C ARG A 153 2.65 0.35 -3.73
N TYR A 154 1.98 -0.13 -4.77
CA TYR A 154 2.03 -1.52 -5.18
C TYR A 154 2.33 -1.65 -6.66
N GLU A 155 3.26 -2.53 -7.01
CA GLU A 155 3.66 -2.78 -8.38
C GLU A 155 2.97 -4.02 -8.94
N PHE A 156 1.91 -3.83 -9.72
CA PHE A 156 1.13 -4.91 -10.31
C PHE A 156 1.67 -5.27 -11.69
N MET A 157 2.18 -6.50 -11.86
CA MET A 157 2.63 -6.98 -13.17
C MET A 157 1.46 -7.46 -14.03
N LEU A 158 1.17 -6.71 -15.09
CA LEU A 158 0.21 -7.10 -16.10
C LEU A 158 0.83 -8.14 -17.05
N SER A 159 0.42 -9.40 -16.90
CA SER A 159 0.83 -10.51 -17.76
C SER A 159 -0.21 -10.74 -18.86
N LEU A 160 -0.06 -10.06 -20.00
CA LEU A 160 -0.81 -10.36 -21.22
C LEU A 160 0.01 -11.30 -22.12
N PRO A 161 -0.64 -12.11 -22.99
CA PRO A 161 0.05 -13.06 -23.86
C PRO A 161 1.13 -12.45 -24.78
N PHE A 162 1.10 -11.13 -25.04
CA PHE A 162 2.05 -10.44 -25.93
C PHE A 162 2.70 -9.19 -25.33
N TYR A 163 2.29 -8.77 -24.14
CA TYR A 163 2.76 -7.53 -23.52
C TYR A 163 2.90 -7.70 -22.01
N GLN A 164 4.04 -7.29 -21.48
CA GLN A 164 4.28 -7.22 -20.04
C GLN A 164 4.44 -5.75 -19.66
N ARG A 165 3.57 -5.26 -18.78
CA ARG A 165 3.61 -3.89 -18.28
C ARG A 165 3.43 -3.90 -16.78
N THR A 166 4.28 -3.19 -16.06
CA THR A 166 4.08 -2.94 -14.64
C THR A 166 3.16 -1.73 -14.47
N ILE A 167 2.07 -1.92 -13.75
CA ILE A 167 1.14 -0.86 -13.36
C ILE A 167 1.42 -0.53 -11.91
N VAL A 168 1.66 0.75 -11.62
CA VAL A 168 1.87 1.22 -10.25
C VAL A 168 0.54 1.69 -9.68
N ILE A 169 0.11 1.08 -8.59
CA ILE A 169 -1.09 1.45 -7.84
C ILE A 169 -0.64 2.19 -6.58
N ARG A 170 -1.04 3.46 -6.44
CA ARG A 170 -0.80 4.25 -5.22
C ARG A 170 -2.10 4.48 -4.47
N LYS A 171 -2.12 4.16 -3.19
CA LYS A 171 -3.24 4.39 -2.28
C LYS A 171 -2.79 5.20 -1.09
N ARG A 172 -3.63 6.15 -0.68
CA ARG A 172 -3.38 6.99 0.47
C ARG A 172 -4.63 7.02 1.34
N ALA A 173 -4.42 6.91 2.66
CA ALA A 173 -5.47 7.06 3.64
C ALA A 173 -4.99 7.99 4.75
N TYR A 174 -5.96 8.70 5.34
CA TYR A 174 -5.76 9.58 6.48
C TYR A 174 -6.83 9.27 7.51
N GLU A 175 -6.45 9.24 8.78
CA GLU A 175 -7.36 9.09 9.90
C GLU A 175 -7.04 10.16 10.93
N ARG A 176 -8.08 10.67 11.59
CA ARG A 176 -7.89 11.62 12.68
C ARG A 176 -7.25 10.89 13.85
N VAL A 177 -6.23 11.49 14.46
CA VAL A 177 -5.77 11.02 15.76
C VAL A 177 -6.82 11.42 16.77
N TRP A 178 -7.30 10.45 17.55
CA TRP A 178 -8.27 10.73 18.58
C TRP A 178 -7.54 11.34 19.77
N TYR A 179 -7.94 12.54 20.17
CA TYR A 179 -7.57 13.19 21.42
C TYR A 179 -8.74 12.92 22.37
N GLY A 180 -8.67 11.85 23.15
CA GLY A 180 -9.72 11.54 24.11
C GLY A 180 -9.97 12.74 25.01
N ALA A 181 -11.21 13.21 25.01
CA ALA A 181 -11.71 14.29 25.87
C ALA A 181 -11.74 13.86 27.34
#